data_AF-A0A916X757-F1
#
_entry.id   AF-A0A916X757-F1
#
_cell.length_a   1.000
_cell.length_b   1.000
_cell.length_c   1.000
_cell.angle_alpha   90.00
_cell.angle_beta   90.00
_cell.angle_gamma   90.00
#
_symmetry.space_group_name_H-M   'P 1'
#
loop_
_entity.id
_entity.type
_entity.pdbx_description
1 polymer ?
#
loop_
_entity_poly.entity_id
_entity_poly.type
_entity_poly.pdbx_seq_one_letter_code
_entity_poly.pdbx_strand_id
1 'polypeptide(L)'
;MAGNASNDPARAYPGDRPSATILLDDVSPATFGALIAFHEHRTFANPVLMGINPFDQFGVELGKNIARQIEKGDTRFDPPTEALLEAAGTG
;
A
#
# COMPACT_ATOMS: atom_id res chain seq x y z
N MET A 1 9.11 -18.42 -13.09
CA MET A 1 8.29 -19.63 -13.36
C MET A 1 8.18 -19.85 -14.86
N ALA A 2 8.38 -21.08 -15.35
CA ALA A 2 8.22 -21.39 -16.77
C ALA A 2 6.76 -21.22 -17.22
N GLY A 3 6.57 -20.70 -18.44
CA GLY A 3 5.25 -20.62 -19.07
C GLY A 3 4.83 -21.92 -19.73
N ASN A 4 3.61 -21.95 -20.25
CA ASN A 4 3.09 -23.01 -21.09
C ASN A 4 2.28 -22.40 -22.24
N ALA A 5 2.75 -22.57 -23.47
CA ALA A 5 2.10 -22.03 -24.66
C ALA A 5 0.89 -22.89 -25.04
N SER A 6 -0.22 -22.24 -25.41
CA SER A 6 -1.44 -22.91 -25.87
C SER A 6 -2.10 -22.11 -26.98
N ASN A 7 -2.76 -22.81 -27.91
CA ASN A 7 -3.60 -22.19 -28.93
C ASN A 7 -4.96 -21.72 -28.37
N ASP A 8 -5.35 -22.22 -27.20
CA ASP A 8 -6.47 -21.72 -26.42
C ASP A 8 -5.98 -20.55 -25.53
N PRO A 9 -6.43 -19.30 -25.76
CA PRO A 9 -6.00 -18.15 -24.97
C PRO A 9 -6.25 -18.31 -23.47
N ALA A 10 -7.27 -19.06 -23.07
CA ALA A 10 -7.58 -19.32 -21.66
C ALA A 10 -6.58 -20.27 -20.98
N ARG A 11 -5.73 -20.97 -21.76
CA ARG A 11 -4.72 -21.92 -21.30
C ARG A 11 -3.29 -21.51 -21.67
N ALA A 12 -3.12 -20.34 -22.27
CA ALA A 12 -1.83 -19.78 -22.62
C ALA A 12 -1.23 -19.04 -21.42
N TYR A 13 -0.18 -19.62 -20.83
CA TYR A 13 0.53 -19.03 -19.69
C TYR A 13 1.88 -18.49 -20.17
N PRO A 14 2.11 -17.17 -20.23
CA PRO A 14 3.35 -16.60 -20.79
C PRO A 14 4.62 -16.87 -19.96
N GLY A 15 4.49 -17.29 -18.70
CA GLY A 15 5.65 -17.44 -17.82
C GLY A 15 6.28 -16.08 -17.48
N ASP A 16 7.59 -16.08 -17.23
CA ASP A 16 8.41 -14.90 -16.94
C ASP A 16 7.87 -13.99 -15.82
N ARG A 17 7.25 -14.63 -14.82
CA ARG A 17 6.79 -13.98 -13.60
C ARG A 17 7.85 -14.17 -12.51
N PRO A 18 8.50 -13.08 -12.04
CA PRO A 18 9.45 -13.17 -10.94
C PRO A 18 8.71 -13.52 -9.64
N SER A 19 9.33 -14.36 -8.82
CA SER A 19 8.82 -14.76 -7.51
C SER A 19 9.98 -14.88 -6.53
N ALA A 20 9.73 -14.58 -5.26
CA ALA A 20 10.66 -14.84 -4.18
C ALA A 20 9.98 -15.79 -3.19
N THR A 21 10.68 -16.87 -2.83
CA THR A 21 10.23 -17.82 -1.81
C THR A 21 11.20 -17.75 -0.65
N ILE A 22 10.69 -17.43 0.54
CA ILE A 22 11.43 -17.47 1.80
C ILE A 22 10.95 -18.73 2.53
N LEU A 23 11.85 -19.69 2.71
CA LEU A 23 11.55 -20.94 3.40
C LEU A 23 12.06 -20.85 4.85
N LEU A 24 11.20 -21.22 5.79
CA LEU A 24 11.53 -21.34 7.22
C LEU A 24 11.34 -22.80 7.62
N ASP A 25 12.24 -23.32 8.47
CA ASP A 25 12.13 -24.68 9.00
C ASP A 25 10.95 -24.81 9.98
N ASP A 26 10.73 -23.78 10.81
CA ASP A 26 9.57 -23.64 11.70
C ASP A 26 9.16 -22.16 11.86
N VAL A 27 7.96 -21.93 12.41
CA VAL A 27 7.50 -20.59 12.81
C VAL A 27 7.63 -20.48 14.33
N SER A 28 8.84 -20.13 14.77
CA SER A 28 9.18 -19.82 16.16
C SER A 28 9.26 -18.29 16.34
N PRO A 29 9.24 -17.75 17.59
CA PRO A 29 9.41 -16.32 17.82
C PRO A 29 10.69 -15.75 17.18
N ALA A 30 11.76 -16.55 17.14
CA ALA A 30 13.02 -16.16 16.52
C ALA A 30 12.91 -16.09 14.99
N THR A 31 12.39 -17.13 14.33
CA THR A 31 12.28 -17.15 12.85
C THR A 31 11.25 -16.13 12.35
N PHE A 32 10.16 -15.94 13.10
CA PHE A 32 9.17 -14.91 12.80
C PHE A 32 9.74 -13.49 12.97
N GLY A 33 10.46 -13.23 14.06
CA GLY A 33 11.15 -11.95 14.27
C GLY A 33 12.17 -11.63 13.17
N ALA A 34 12.94 -12.64 12.74
CA ALA A 34 13.87 -12.50 11.63
C ALA A 34 13.15 -12.16 10.30
N LEU A 35 11.98 -12.77 10.05
CA LEU A 35 11.17 -12.46 8.87
C LEU A 35 10.65 -11.02 8.88
N ILE A 36 10.16 -10.53 10.03
CA ILE A 36 9.75 -9.12 10.19
C ILE A 36 10.95 -8.20 9.94
N ALA A 37 12.07 -8.45 10.61
CA ALA A 37 13.28 -7.64 10.46
C ALA A 37 13.75 -7.60 9.00
N PHE A 38 13.68 -8.71 8.28
CA PHE A 38 13.97 -8.74 6.84
C PHE A 38 13.08 -7.77 6.05
N HIS A 39 11.78 -7.74 6.32
CA HIS A 39 10.84 -6.82 5.65
C HIS A 39 11.06 -5.35 6.04
N GLU A 40 11.41 -5.07 7.29
CA GLU A 40 11.77 -3.72 7.75
C GLU A 40 13.03 -3.22 7.02
N HIS A 41 14.09 -4.02 6.97
CA HIS A 41 15.33 -3.65 6.29
C HIS A 41 15.13 -3.51 4.77
N ARG A 42 14.30 -4.35 4.15
CA ARG A 42 13.91 -4.21 2.74
C ARG A 42 13.18 -2.88 2.49
N THR A 43 12.24 -2.54 3.37
CA THR A 43 11.45 -1.30 3.28
C THR A 43 12.32 -0.07 3.55
N PHE A 44 13.36 -0.20 4.37
CA PHE A 44 14.36 0.83 4.61
C PHE A 44 15.33 1.02 3.43
N ALA A 45 15.87 -0.08 2.88
CA ALA A 45 16.91 0.00 1.84
C ALA A 45 16.41 0.64 0.53
N ASN A 46 15.17 0.34 0.11
CA ASN A 46 14.62 0.84 -1.15
C ASN A 46 14.53 2.39 -1.20
N PRO A 47 13.91 3.09 -0.22
CA PRO A 47 13.89 4.55 -0.17
C PRO A 47 15.28 5.17 -0.02
N VAL A 48 16.17 4.54 0.76
CA VAL A 48 17.56 5.01 0.90
C VAL A 48 18.27 5.04 -0.45
N LEU A 49 18.10 3.99 -1.28
CA LEU A 49 18.63 3.95 -2.64
C LEU A 49 18.01 5.03 -3.55
N MET A 50 16.77 5.44 -3.28
CA MET A 50 16.05 6.47 -4.02
C MET A 50 16.29 7.90 -3.47
N GLY A 51 17.07 8.05 -2.38
CA GLY A 51 17.27 9.34 -1.73
C GLY A 51 16.02 9.89 -1.01
N ILE A 52 15.09 9.01 -0.63
CA ILE A 52 13.84 9.32 0.08
C ILE A 52 14.02 8.96 1.55
N ASN A 53 13.45 9.76 2.46
CA ASN A 53 13.42 9.45 3.88
C ASN A 53 12.38 8.34 4.17
N PRO A 54 12.78 7.16 4.66
CA PRO A 54 11.86 6.05 4.93
C PRO A 54 11.07 6.20 6.24
N PHE A 55 11.38 7.21 7.06
CA PHE A 55 10.84 7.34 8.42
C PHE A 55 9.86 8.51 8.59
N ASP A 56 9.51 9.25 7.53
CA ASP A 56 8.49 10.29 7.60
C ASP A 56 7.12 9.84 7.08
N GLN A 57 6.10 10.64 7.42
CA GLN A 57 4.71 10.37 7.04
C GLN A 57 3.92 11.67 6.86
N PHE A 58 4.48 12.69 6.19
CA PHE A 58 3.79 13.99 6.06
C PHE A 58 2.45 13.90 5.29
N GLY A 59 2.29 12.89 4.43
CA GLY A 59 1.10 12.71 3.59
C GLY A 59 -0.23 12.54 4.36
N VAL A 60 -0.22 12.24 5.66
CA VAL A 60 -1.47 12.08 6.44
C VAL A 60 -2.04 13.38 6.97
N GLU A 61 -1.25 14.45 7.04
CA GLU A 61 -1.63 15.65 7.78
C GLU A 61 -2.75 16.43 7.09
N LEU A 62 -2.71 16.56 5.75
CA LEU A 62 -3.75 17.24 5.01
C LEU A 62 -5.10 16.53 5.14
N GLY A 63 -5.12 15.20 5.03
CA GLY A 63 -6.34 14.41 5.20
C GLY A 63 -6.96 14.56 6.59
N LYS A 64 -6.14 14.53 7.65
CA LYS A 64 -6.60 14.79 9.03
C LYS A 64 -7.17 16.20 9.19
N ASN A 65 -6.54 17.21 8.57
CA ASN A 65 -7.02 18.59 8.64
C ASN A 65 -8.35 18.78 7.92
N ILE A 66 -8.50 18.21 6.72
CA ILE A 66 -9.76 18.25 5.96
C ILE A 66 -10.87 17.53 6.72
N ALA A 67 -10.61 16.34 7.26
CA ALA A 67 -11.60 15.61 8.05
C ALA A 67 -12.12 16.42 9.25
N ARG A 68 -11.23 17.14 9.95
CA ARG A 68 -11.62 18.06 11.05
C ARG A 68 -12.41 19.29 10.57
N GLN A 69 -12.16 19.78 9.36
CA GLN A 69 -12.94 20.88 8.77
C GLN A 69 -14.35 20.43 8.43
N ILE A 70 -14.49 19.23 7.86
CA ILE A 70 -15.78 18.59 7.58
C ILE A 70 -16.58 18.40 8.88
N GLU A 71 -15.95 17.86 9.92
CA GLU A 71 -16.60 17.66 11.24
C GLU A 71 -17.14 18.96 11.85
N LYS A 72 -16.47 20.09 11.61
CA LYS A 72 -16.91 21.40 12.10
C LYS A 72 -18.01 22.04 11.27
N GLY A 73 -18.13 21.70 9.98
CA GLY A 73 -19.12 22.30 9.08
C GLY A 73 -18.89 23.78 8.72
N ASP A 74 -17.78 24.39 9.16
CA ASP A 74 -17.53 25.83 9.02
C ASP A 74 -16.77 26.20 7.72
N THR A 75 -16.53 25.24 6.82
CA THR A 75 -15.69 25.43 5.62
C THR A 75 -16.47 25.06 4.37
N ARG A 76 -16.39 25.91 3.34
CA ARG A 76 -16.91 25.62 2.02
C ARG A 76 -15.87 24.86 1.20
N PHE A 77 -16.27 23.73 0.62
CA PHE A 77 -15.45 22.86 -0.22
C PHE A 77 -15.77 23.03 -1.71
N ASP A 78 -15.02 22.31 -2.55
CA ASP A 78 -15.27 22.23 -3.98
C ASP A 78 -16.60 21.52 -4.30
N PRO A 79 -17.22 21.77 -5.48
CA PRO A 79 -18.56 21.26 -5.78
C PRO A 79 -18.72 19.74 -5.67
N PRO A 80 -17.75 18.89 -6.12
CA PRO A 80 -17.81 17.45 -5.86
C PRO A 80 -17.87 17.08 -4.38
N THR A 81 -17.04 17.71 -3.54
CA THR A 81 -17.01 17.44 -2.10
C THR A 81 -18.33 17.83 -1.44
N GLU A 82 -18.90 19.00 -1.79
CA GLU A 82 -20.20 19.44 -1.27
C GLU A 82 -21.35 18.51 -1.67
N ALA A 83 -21.39 18.08 -2.93
CA ALA A 83 -22.41 17.15 -3.41
C ALA A 83 -22.36 15.80 -2.64
N LEU A 84 -21.16 15.35 -2.25
CA LEU A 84 -20.99 14.16 -1.44
C LEU A 84 -21.41 14.37 0.03
N LEU A 85 -21.13 15.54 0.61
CA LEU A 85 -21.57 15.87 1.97
C LEU A 85 -23.09 15.95 2.06
N GLU A 86 -23.74 16.56 1.06
CA GLU A 86 -25.20 16.59 0.95
C GLU A 86 -25.78 15.17 0.81
N ALA A 87 -25.23 14.35 -0.08
CA ALA A 87 -25.67 12.97 -0.28
C ALA A 87 -25.47 12.07 0.96
N ALA A 88 -24.45 12.36 1.77
CA ALA A 88 -24.16 11.66 3.02
C ALA A 88 -25.03 12.11 4.20
N GLY A 89 -25.82 13.19 4.04
CA GLY A 89 -26.62 13.78 5.12
C GLY A 89 -25.79 14.50 6.18
N THR A 90 -24.59 14.96 5.81
CA THR A 90 -23.63 15.64 6.68
C THR A 90 -23.31 17.07 6.22
N GLY A 91 -24.06 17.60 5.25
CA GLY A 91 -23.98 18.96 4.73
C GLY A 91 -25.06 19.89 5.28
#